data_AF-A6XBL8-F1
#
_entry.id   AF-A6XBL8-F1
#
_cell.length_a   1.000
_cell.length_b   1.000
_cell.length_c   1.000
_cell.angle_alpha   90.00
_cell.angle_beta   90.00
_cell.angle_gamma   90.00
#
_symmetry.space_group_name_H-M   'P 1'
#
loop_
_entity.id
_entity.type
_entity.pdbx_description
1 polymer ?
#
loop_
_entity_poly.entity_id
_entity_poly.type
_entity_poly.pdbx_seq_one_letter_code
_entity_poly.pdbx_strand_id
1 'polypeptide(L)'
;VTIAPKVPEKKIEEEKINTIQEVDCLLWAIGRQPNSSGLNIGEMTVNTDEKGHITVDEFQNTSRTGIYAVGDVCGKALLTPVAIAAGRKLAHRLFEGKKDSKLDYSTIPTVVFSHPPIGTVGLTEEEAIRSRGKENVKIYKTSFTPMYHAITSRKSQ
;
A
#
# COMPACT_ATOMS: atom_id res chain seq x y z
N VAL A 1 23.41 -16.85 3.22
CA VAL A 1 21.99 -16.92 2.82
C VAL A 1 21.89 -17.14 1.32
N THR A 2 21.17 -18.17 0.90
CA THR A 2 20.84 -18.37 -0.52
C THR A 2 19.53 -17.66 -0.81
N ILE A 3 19.56 -16.64 -1.67
CA ILE A 3 18.35 -15.96 -2.14
C ILE A 3 17.98 -16.60 -3.48
N ALA A 4 17.00 -17.49 -3.46
CA ALA A 4 16.39 -18.00 -4.70
C ALA A 4 15.25 -17.04 -5.09
N PRO A 5 15.36 -16.29 -6.20
CA PRO A 5 14.23 -15.52 -6.69
C PRO A 5 13.14 -16.51 -7.10
N LYS A 6 11.95 -16.39 -6.53
CA LYS A 6 10.77 -17.12 -7.01
C LYS A 6 10.34 -16.51 -8.33
N VAL A 7 10.96 -16.95 -9.43
CA VAL A 7 10.57 -16.53 -10.78
C VAL A 7 9.22 -17.20 -11.10
N PRO A 8 8.18 -16.44 -11.48
CA PRO A 8 6.92 -17.02 -11.91
C PRO A 8 7.13 -17.73 -13.25
N GLU A 9 6.93 -19.06 -13.23
CA GLU A 9 6.82 -20.02 -14.34
C GLU A 9 7.07 -19.45 -15.76
N LYS A 10 8.33 -19.15 -16.11
CA LYS A 10 8.77 -19.02 -17.50
C LYS A 10 10.15 -19.63 -17.63
N LYS A 11 10.24 -20.60 -18.55
CA LYS A 11 11.41 -21.31 -19.12
C LYS A 11 12.65 -21.39 -18.23
N ILE A 12 13.00 -22.65 -17.90
CA ILE A 12 14.22 -23.11 -17.26
C ILE A 12 15.45 -22.60 -18.04
N GLU A 13 15.87 -21.37 -17.77
CA GLU A 13 17.27 -20.99 -17.83
C GLU A 13 17.87 -21.33 -16.46
N GLU A 14 19.04 -21.96 -16.44
CA GLU A 14 19.74 -22.46 -15.25
C GLU A 14 19.51 -21.55 -14.03
N GLU A 15 18.94 -22.11 -12.95
CA GLU A 15 18.74 -21.38 -11.69
C GLU A 15 20.11 -20.88 -11.21
N LYS A 16 20.39 -19.59 -11.44
CA LYS A 16 21.58 -18.92 -10.89
C LYS A 16 21.40 -18.78 -9.39
N ILE A 17 21.91 -19.75 -8.66
CA ILE A 17 22.01 -19.73 -7.20
C ILE A 17 23.11 -18.75 -6.80
N ASN A 18 22.71 -17.58 -6.28
CA ASN A 18 23.63 -16.64 -5.68
C ASN A 18 23.66 -16.83 -4.16
N THR A 19 24.85 -17.06 -3.60
CA THR A 19 25.06 -17.19 -2.15
C THR A 19 25.67 -15.91 -1.61
N ILE A 20 24.98 -15.27 -0.66
CA ILE A 20 25.56 -14.19 0.15
C ILE A 20 26.21 -14.84 1.37
N GLN A 21 27.52 -14.68 1.50
CA GLN A 21 28.32 -15.20 2.62
C GLN A 21 28.42 -14.14 3.74
N GLU A 22 28.87 -14.55 4.92
CA GLU A 22 29.19 -13.66 6.05
C GLU A 22 28.06 -12.70 6.48
N VAL A 23 26.90 -13.27 6.86
CA VAL A 23 25.77 -12.50 7.40
C VAL A 23 25.37 -13.02 8.77
N ASP A 24 25.16 -12.10 9.71
CA ASP A 24 24.72 -12.44 11.08
C ASP A 24 23.19 -12.54 11.19
N CYS A 25 22.47 -11.82 10.32
CA CYS A 25 21.01 -11.71 10.39
C CYS A 25 20.39 -11.56 9.00
N LEU A 26 19.20 -12.15 8.82
CA LEU A 26 18.37 -12.02 7.63
C LEU A 26 17.02 -11.41 8.01
N LEU A 27 16.68 -10.27 7.39
CA LEU A 27 15.41 -9.58 7.59
C LEU A 27 14.47 -9.82 6.39
N TRP A 28 13.29 -10.36 6.65
CA TRP A 28 12.25 -10.54 5.66
C TRP A 28 11.26 -9.37 5.68
N ALA A 29 11.32 -8.53 4.65
CA ALA A 29 10.40 -7.40 4.44
C ALA A 29 9.64 -7.55 3.11
N ILE A 30 9.01 -8.71 2.91
CA ILE A 30 8.44 -9.16 1.62
C ILE A 30 6.92 -8.97 1.49
N GLY A 31 6.33 -8.12 2.33
CA GLY A 31 4.89 -7.85 2.35
C GLY A 31 4.17 -8.47 3.54
N ARG A 32 2.84 -8.35 3.53
CA ARG A 32 1.93 -8.77 4.61
C ARG A 32 0.77 -9.56 4.01
N GLN A 33 0.17 -10.43 4.81
CA GLN A 33 -1.08 -11.13 4.48
C GLN A 33 -2.20 -10.61 5.38
N PRO A 34 -3.45 -10.53 4.90
CA PRO A 34 -4.59 -10.13 5.71
C PRO A 34 -4.92 -11.22 6.74
N ASN A 35 -5.29 -10.81 7.96
CA ASN A 35 -5.74 -11.71 9.02
C ASN A 35 -7.23 -12.08 8.83
N SER A 36 -7.55 -12.73 7.72
CA SER A 36 -8.90 -13.17 7.37
C SER A 36 -9.11 -14.68 7.54
N SER A 37 -8.03 -15.45 7.63
CA SER A 37 -8.08 -16.90 7.89
C SER A 37 -8.60 -17.19 9.30
N GLY A 38 -9.37 -18.26 9.46
CA GLY A 38 -9.94 -18.67 10.74
C GLY A 38 -11.15 -17.87 11.23
N LEU A 39 -11.61 -16.86 10.48
CA LEU A 39 -12.81 -16.09 10.81
C LEU A 39 -14.12 -16.69 10.24
N ASN A 40 -14.06 -17.88 9.62
CA ASN A 40 -15.18 -18.55 8.94
C ASN A 40 -15.94 -17.63 7.96
N ILE A 41 -15.21 -16.75 7.28
CA ILE A 41 -15.75 -15.72 6.39
C ILE A 41 -16.59 -16.33 5.24
N GLY A 42 -16.20 -17.52 4.76
CA GLY A 42 -16.93 -18.27 3.73
C GLY A 42 -18.33 -18.69 4.17
N GLU A 43 -18.48 -19.16 5.42
CA GLU A 43 -19.81 -19.49 5.99
C GLU A 43 -20.66 -18.22 6.17
N MET A 44 -19.99 -17.09 6.41
CA MET A 44 -20.65 -15.80 6.52
C MET A 44 -21.01 -15.19 5.17
N THR A 45 -20.72 -15.81 4.03
CA THR A 45 -21.03 -15.25 2.68
C THR A 45 -20.35 -13.88 2.45
N VAL A 46 -19.18 -13.69 3.04
CA VAL A 46 -18.34 -12.49 2.86
C VAL A 46 -17.25 -12.83 1.85
N ASN A 47 -17.15 -12.04 0.78
CA ASN A 47 -16.21 -12.28 -0.30
C ASN A 47 -14.80 -11.78 0.05
N THR A 48 -13.79 -12.51 -0.44
CA THR A 48 -12.38 -12.12 -0.38
C THR A 48 -11.74 -12.13 -1.77
N ASP A 49 -10.69 -11.34 -1.96
CA ASP A 49 -9.85 -11.42 -3.16
C ASP A 49 -8.93 -12.66 -3.14
N GLU A 50 -8.17 -12.88 -4.22
CA GLU A 50 -7.22 -13.99 -4.36
C GLU A 50 -6.10 -14.00 -3.29
N LYS A 51 -5.85 -12.86 -2.64
CA LYS A 51 -4.84 -12.69 -1.59
C LYS A 51 -5.46 -12.77 -0.18
N GLY A 52 -6.77 -13.02 -0.08
CA GLY A 52 -7.52 -13.15 1.17
C GLY A 52 -8.00 -11.83 1.76
N HIS A 53 -7.90 -10.69 1.07
CA HIS A 53 -8.44 -9.42 1.58
C HIS A 53 -9.95 -9.42 1.47
N ILE A 54 -10.66 -8.89 2.47
CA ILE A 54 -12.11 -8.75 2.43
C ILE A 54 -12.47 -7.68 1.40
N THR A 55 -13.26 -8.05 0.39
CA THR A 55 -13.70 -7.12 -0.64
C THR A 55 -14.77 -6.19 -0.07
N VAL A 56 -14.61 -4.89 -0.26
CA VAL A 56 -15.56 -3.88 0.19
C VAL A 56 -15.83 -2.82 -0.87
N ASP A 57 -17.04 -2.29 -0.85
CA ASP A 57 -17.41 -1.13 -1.66
C ASP A 57 -16.72 0.17 -1.19
N GLU A 58 -17.11 1.31 -1.75
CA GLU A 58 -16.60 2.64 -1.36
C GLU A 58 -17.04 3.07 0.05
N PHE A 59 -18.06 2.41 0.60
CA PHE A 59 -18.65 2.64 1.92
C PHE A 59 -18.27 1.52 2.92
N GLN A 60 -17.22 0.75 2.64
CA GLN A 60 -16.68 -0.26 3.57
C GLN A 60 -17.69 -1.40 3.87
N ASN A 61 -18.75 -1.53 3.06
CA ASN A 61 -19.69 -2.64 3.14
C ASN A 61 -19.07 -3.87 2.50
N THR A 62 -19.21 -5.02 3.16
CA THR A 62 -18.85 -6.32 2.55
C THR A 62 -19.98 -6.81 1.64
N SER A 63 -19.82 -7.99 1.03
CA SER A 63 -20.90 -8.64 0.27
C SER A 63 -22.09 -9.06 1.15
N ARG A 64 -21.95 -9.08 2.49
CA ARG A 64 -23.04 -9.36 3.42
C ARG A 64 -23.51 -8.10 4.14
N THR A 65 -24.79 -7.81 4.02
CA THR A 65 -25.45 -6.72 4.74
C THR A 65 -25.26 -6.84 6.25
N GLY A 66 -24.87 -5.73 6.89
CA GLY A 66 -24.62 -5.65 8.33
C GLY A 66 -23.20 -6.05 8.74
N ILE A 67 -22.36 -6.53 7.81
CA ILE A 67 -20.94 -6.79 8.04
C ILE A 67 -20.11 -5.78 7.25
N TYR A 68 -19.16 -5.17 7.94
CA TYR A 68 -18.28 -4.13 7.41
C TYR A 68 -16.83 -4.48 7.68
N ALA A 69 -15.91 -3.97 6.85
CA ALA A 69 -14.48 -4.16 7.05
C ALA A 69 -13.70 -2.87 6.75
N VAL A 70 -12.71 -2.57 7.59
CA VAL A 70 -11.85 -1.38 7.49
C VAL A 70 -10.39 -1.72 7.76
N GLY A 71 -9.48 -0.90 7.22
CA GLY A 71 -8.04 -1.03 7.45
C GLY A 71 -7.38 -2.10 6.58
N ASP A 72 -6.27 -2.65 7.08
CA ASP A 72 -5.36 -3.52 6.33
C ASP A 72 -6.05 -4.74 5.71
N VAL A 73 -7.08 -5.29 6.37
CA VAL A 73 -7.80 -6.49 5.89
C VAL A 73 -8.48 -6.26 4.54
N CYS A 74 -8.71 -5.01 4.13
CA CYS A 74 -9.35 -4.65 2.86
C CYS A 74 -8.34 -4.40 1.72
N GLY A 75 -7.03 -4.39 1.99
CA GLY A 75 -5.99 -4.31 0.96
C GLY A 75 -5.88 -2.98 0.18
N LYS A 76 -6.64 -1.92 0.52
CA LYS A 76 -6.66 -0.65 -0.22
C LYS A 76 -5.44 0.24 0.05
N ALA A 77 -5.26 0.67 1.30
CA ALA A 77 -4.10 1.44 1.73
C ALA A 77 -3.76 1.06 3.17
N LEU A 78 -2.57 0.47 3.35
CA LEU A 78 -2.11 -0.14 4.60
C LEU A 78 -1.50 0.91 5.54
N LEU A 79 -2.28 1.93 5.87
CA LEU A 79 -1.86 3.08 6.67
C LEU A 79 -2.83 3.32 7.83
N THR A 80 -2.30 3.49 9.04
CA THR A 80 -3.10 3.72 10.25
C THR A 80 -4.08 4.89 10.12
N PRO A 81 -3.70 6.08 9.57
CA PRO A 81 -4.65 7.18 9.41
C PRO A 81 -5.82 6.85 8.48
N VAL A 82 -5.60 6.00 7.47
CA VAL A 82 -6.64 5.55 6.54
C VAL A 82 -7.65 4.67 7.27
N ALA A 83 -7.18 3.70 8.07
CA ALA A 83 -8.05 2.84 8.86
C ALA A 83 -8.90 3.66 9.86
N ILE A 84 -8.29 4.62 10.54
CA ILE A 84 -8.98 5.53 11.48
C ILE A 84 -10.05 6.35 10.74
N ALA A 85 -9.70 6.96 9.61
CA ALA A 85 -10.64 7.79 8.84
C ALA A 85 -11.81 6.98 8.29
N ALA A 86 -11.55 5.81 7.72
CA ALA A 86 -12.58 4.90 7.23
C ALA A 86 -13.51 4.44 8.36
N GLY A 87 -12.97 4.04 9.51
CA GLY A 87 -13.76 3.66 10.69
C GLY A 87 -14.66 4.78 11.21
N ARG A 88 -14.15 6.02 11.30
CA ARG A 88 -14.95 7.19 11.70
C ARG A 88 -16.08 7.48 10.72
N LYS A 89 -15.78 7.46 9.41
CA LYS A 89 -16.78 7.69 8.35
C LYS A 89 -17.86 6.60 8.33
N LEU A 90 -17.47 5.35 8.58
CA LEU A 90 -18.41 4.25 8.76
C LEU A 90 -19.33 4.47 9.97
N ALA A 91 -18.77 4.81 11.14
CA ALA A 91 -19.56 5.08 12.35
C ALA A 91 -20.56 6.23 12.15
N HIS A 92 -20.14 7.32 11.48
CA HIS A 92 -21.02 8.41 11.10
C HIS A 92 -22.21 7.96 10.23
N ARG A 93 -21.99 7.03 9.30
CA ARG A 93 -23.07 6.48 8.46
C ARG A 93 -24.02 5.60 9.27
N LEU A 94 -23.48 4.72 10.11
CA LEU A 94 -24.28 3.75 10.85
C LEU A 94 -25.08 4.36 12.00
N PHE A 95 -24.52 5.35 12.68
CA PHE A 95 -25.05 5.83 13.96
C PHE A 95 -25.44 7.31 13.99
N GLU A 96 -24.98 8.13 13.04
CA GLU A 96 -25.29 9.57 12.99
C GLU A 96 -26.12 9.98 11.76
N GLY A 97 -26.58 9.02 10.95
CA GLY A 97 -27.41 9.29 9.77
C GLY A 97 -26.69 9.97 8.60
N LYS A 98 -25.36 10.07 8.62
CA LYS A 98 -24.56 10.67 7.53
C LYS A 98 -24.35 9.67 6.39
N LYS A 99 -25.42 9.39 5.63
CA LYS A 99 -25.48 8.31 4.62
C LYS A 99 -24.33 8.34 3.61
N ASP A 100 -23.92 9.52 3.15
CA ASP A 100 -22.89 9.68 2.12
C ASP A 100 -21.45 9.77 2.67
N SER A 101 -21.24 9.53 3.97
CA SER A 101 -19.92 9.69 4.59
C SER A 101 -18.95 8.57 4.17
N LYS A 102 -18.12 8.82 3.16
CA LYS A 102 -17.07 7.89 2.70
C LYS A 102 -15.67 8.51 2.80
N LEU A 103 -14.65 7.65 2.74
CA LEU A 103 -13.27 8.08 2.60
C LEU A 103 -12.90 8.15 1.12
N ASP A 104 -12.27 9.24 0.71
CA ASP A 104 -11.62 9.33 -0.61
C ASP A 104 -10.22 8.71 -0.53
N TYR A 105 -9.97 7.70 -1.35
CA TYR A 105 -8.70 6.97 -1.41
C TYR A 105 -7.75 7.51 -2.49
N SER A 106 -8.15 8.52 -3.27
CA SER A 106 -7.40 8.99 -4.43
C SER A 106 -6.12 9.76 -4.08
N THR A 107 -6.08 10.44 -2.94
CA THR A 107 -5.03 11.41 -2.59
C THR A 107 -4.56 11.27 -1.15
N ILE A 108 -4.13 10.05 -0.78
CA ILE A 108 -3.61 9.77 0.55
C ILE A 108 -2.11 10.15 0.61
N PRO A 109 -1.70 11.14 1.42
CA PRO A 109 -0.29 11.45 1.59
C PRO A 109 0.42 10.34 2.38
N THR A 110 1.64 10.00 1.97
CA THR A 110 2.44 8.93 2.56
C THR A 110 3.88 9.40 2.80
N VAL A 111 4.48 8.96 3.91
CA VAL A 111 5.88 9.20 4.24
C VAL A 111 6.59 7.87 4.46
N VAL A 112 7.76 7.72 3.83
CA VAL A 112 8.69 6.62 4.07
C VAL A 112 9.88 7.17 4.86
N PHE A 113 10.13 6.60 6.04
CA PHE A 113 11.20 7.03 6.95
C PHE A 113 12.55 6.42 6.57
N SER A 114 13.04 6.75 5.38
CA SER A 114 14.43 6.52 4.97
C SER A 114 15.35 7.63 5.50
N HIS A 115 16.63 7.55 5.16
CA HIS A 115 17.61 8.60 5.45
C HIS A 115 18.15 9.15 4.11
N PRO A 116 17.63 10.29 3.61
CA PRO A 116 16.58 11.14 4.19
C PRO A 116 15.15 10.59 3.97
N PRO A 117 14.14 11.09 4.70
CA PRO A 117 12.75 10.68 4.51
C PRO A 117 12.19 11.10 3.16
N ILE A 118 11.23 10.32 2.65
CA ILE A 118 10.55 10.56 1.37
C ILE A 118 9.07 10.80 1.64
N GLY A 119 8.52 11.89 1.12
CA GLY A 119 7.08 12.18 1.13
C GLY A 119 6.49 12.14 -0.28
N THR A 120 5.29 11.56 -0.41
CA THR A 120 4.57 11.50 -1.69
C THR A 120 3.06 11.61 -1.50
N VAL A 121 2.36 12.10 -2.52
CA VAL A 121 0.90 12.18 -2.57
C VAL A 121 0.43 12.17 -4.03
N GLY A 122 -0.68 11.49 -4.30
CA GLY A 122 -1.27 11.41 -5.63
C GLY A 122 -0.56 10.39 -6.54
N LEU A 123 -0.58 10.66 -7.84
CA LEU A 123 -0.12 9.74 -8.87
C LEU A 123 1.40 9.83 -9.08
N THR A 124 2.01 8.70 -9.41
CA THR A 124 3.32 8.69 -10.06
C THR A 124 3.24 9.28 -11.47
N GLU A 125 4.38 9.70 -12.02
CA GLU A 125 4.48 10.20 -13.39
C GLU A 125 3.90 9.17 -14.40
N GLU A 126 4.27 7.90 -14.26
CA GLU A 126 3.79 6.81 -15.12
C GLU A 126 2.27 6.61 -15.03
N GLU A 127 1.71 6.63 -13.81
CA GLU A 127 0.26 6.52 -13.60
C GLU A 127 -0.50 7.73 -14.17
N ALA A 128 0.06 8.93 -14.03
CA ALA A 128 -0.53 10.15 -14.60
C ALA A 128 -0.55 10.07 -16.13
N ILE A 129 0.56 9.69 -16.76
CA ILE A 129 0.63 9.53 -18.22
C ILE A 129 -0.34 8.43 -18.69
N ARG A 130 -0.40 7.29 -18.00
CA ARG A 130 -1.31 6.19 -18.33
C ARG A 130 -2.78 6.57 -18.23
N SER A 131 -3.15 7.41 -17.27
CA SER A 131 -4.55 7.79 -17.02
C SER A 131 -5.01 9.02 -17.80
N ARG A 132 -4.09 9.93 -18.17
CA ARG A 132 -4.43 11.23 -18.78
C ARG A 132 -3.87 11.44 -20.19
N GLY A 133 -2.96 10.60 -20.66
CA GLY A 133 -2.23 10.83 -21.90
C GLY A 133 -1.02 11.75 -21.67
N LYS A 134 0.08 11.50 -22.40
CA LYS A 134 1.36 12.20 -22.21
C LYS A 134 1.26 13.69 -22.53
N GLU A 135 0.42 14.04 -23.50
CA GLU A 135 0.14 15.41 -23.95
C GLU A 135 -0.56 16.26 -22.89
N ASN A 136 -1.27 15.63 -21.94
CA ASN A 136 -1.97 16.30 -20.86
C ASN A 136 -1.18 16.33 -19.54
N VAL A 137 0.06 15.85 -19.54
CA VAL A 137 0.93 15.80 -18.36
C VAL A 137 2.13 16.71 -18.55
N LYS A 138 2.32 17.64 -17.60
CA LYS A 138 3.49 18.51 -17.52
C LYS A 138 4.23 18.26 -16.22
N ILE A 139 5.51 17.90 -16.31
CA ILE A 139 6.34 17.52 -15.18
C ILE A 139 7.29 18.65 -14.82
N TYR A 140 7.37 18.94 -13.52
CA TYR A 140 8.35 19.85 -12.94
C TYR A 140 9.21 19.06 -11.97
N LYS A 141 10.53 19.10 -12.17
CA LYS A 141 11.50 18.40 -11.32
C LYS A 141 12.62 19.33 -10.95
N THR A 142 13.02 19.30 -9.69
CA THR A 142 14.18 20.03 -9.18
C THR A 142 15.02 19.10 -8.31
N SER A 143 16.32 19.37 -8.25
CA SER A 143 17.23 18.76 -7.30
C SER A 143 18.18 19.84 -6.81
N PHE A 144 18.38 19.88 -5.49
CA PHE A 144 19.29 20.84 -4.85
C PHE A 144 19.84 20.23 -3.57
N THR A 145 20.99 20.73 -3.11
CA THR A 145 21.51 20.37 -1.78
C THR A 145 20.85 21.26 -0.75
N PRO A 146 20.15 20.70 0.27
CA PRO A 146 19.60 21.50 1.35
C PRO A 146 20.70 22.33 2.03
N MET A 147 20.41 23.56 2.42
CA MET A 147 21.38 24.46 3.07
C MET A 147 21.99 23.85 4.33
N TYR A 148 21.24 22.98 5.02
CA TYR A 148 21.72 22.19 6.15
C TYR A 148 23.02 21.43 5.85
N HIS A 149 23.21 20.99 4.59
CA HIS A 149 24.40 20.26 4.13
C HIS A 149 25.45 21.16 3.44
N ALA A 150 25.34 22.48 3.53
CA ALA A 150 26.23 23.40 2.80
C ALA A 150 27.71 23.26 3.20
N ILE A 151 27.97 23.02 4.48
CA ILE A 151 29.33 22.90 5.05
C ILE A 151 29.73 21.46 5.37
N THR A 152 28.84 20.49 5.16
CA THR A 152 29.12 19.08 5.47
C THR A 152 29.82 18.42 4.29
N SER A 153 30.84 17.59 4.57
CA SER A 153 31.53 16.79 3.55
C SER A 153 30.59 15.80 2.86
N ARG A 154 29.65 15.21 3.60
CA ARG A 154 28.60 14.34 3.07
C ARG A 154 27.35 15.15 2.75
N LYS A 155 27.06 15.32 1.47
CA LYS A 155 25.80 15.91 0.98
C LYS A 155 24.78 14.79 0.83
N SER A 156 23.89 14.63 1.81
CA SER A 156 22.74 13.72 1.66
C SER A 156 21.77 14.34 0.67
N GLN A 157 21.47 13.62 -0.42
CA GLN A 157 20.29 13.88 -1.27
C GLN A 157 19.16 12.97 -0.83
#